data_AF-A0A323UR28-F1
#
_entry.id   AF-A0A323UR28-F1
#
_cell.length_a   1.000
_cell.length_b   1.000
_cell.length_c   1.000
_cell.angle_alpha   90.00
_cell.angle_beta   90.00
_cell.angle_gamma   90.00
#
_symmetry.space_group_name_H-M   'P 1'
#
loop_
_entity.id
_entity.type
_entity.pdbx_description
1 polymer ?
#
loop_
_entity_poly.entity_id
_entity_poly.type
_entity_poly.pdbx_seq_one_letter_code
_entity_poly.pdbx_strand_id
1 'polypeptide(L)'
;MLALAALLAPAVASAGNFAECIIESVPGVRHQQVLHAAIRACHDKYPAGIDSVKWGSGRGFFSKYNSTDECFAAEGRETSMSSAAIQIFQACNRLYGNEPTPDWENGIITPPSPR
;
A
#
# COMPACT_ATOMS: atom_id res chain seq x y z
N MET A 1 18.62 -37.08 23.99
CA MET A 1 18.57 -36.42 22.67
C MET A 1 17.75 -35.16 22.83
N LEU A 2 18.35 -33.99 22.61
CA LEU A 2 17.75 -32.67 22.89
C LEU A 2 16.51 -32.43 22.04
N ALA A 3 15.42 -31.99 22.69
CA ALA A 3 14.21 -31.52 22.05
C ALA A 3 14.48 -30.21 21.31
N LEU A 4 14.27 -30.21 19.99
CA LEU A 4 14.39 -29.06 19.12
C LEU A 4 13.11 -28.21 19.24
N ALA A 5 13.01 -27.40 20.29
CA ALA A 5 11.98 -26.38 20.40
C ALA A 5 12.33 -25.20 19.47
N ALA A 6 11.97 -25.32 18.20
CA ALA A 6 12.10 -24.24 17.23
C ALA A 6 11.15 -23.10 17.65
N LEU A 7 11.73 -21.97 18.04
CA LEU A 7 11.00 -20.73 18.29
C LEU A 7 10.20 -20.36 17.02
N LEU A 8 8.88 -20.52 17.08
CA LEU A 8 7.94 -19.78 16.25
C LEU A 8 7.94 -18.33 16.74
N ALA A 9 8.99 -17.57 16.40
CA ALA A 9 8.93 -16.12 16.53
C ALA A 9 7.89 -15.64 15.52
N PRO A 10 6.81 -14.95 15.93
CA PRO A 10 5.93 -14.31 14.97
C PRO A 10 6.80 -13.32 14.20
N ALA A 11 6.91 -13.53 12.89
CA ALA A 11 7.52 -12.54 12.01
C ALA A 11 6.66 -11.29 12.17
N VAL A 12 7.16 -10.32 12.92
CA VAL A 12 6.56 -9.00 12.99
C VAL A 12 6.67 -8.48 11.57
N ALA A 13 5.54 -8.49 10.83
CA ALA A 13 5.47 -7.87 9.52
C ALA A 13 5.74 -6.38 9.77
N SER A 14 7.00 -6.00 9.63
CA SER A 14 7.37 -4.60 9.53
C SER A 14 6.98 -4.19 8.13
N ALA A 15 6.18 -3.13 7.98
CA ALA A 15 6.04 -2.44 6.70
C ALA A 15 7.42 -2.35 6.02
N GLY A 16 7.50 -2.83 4.78
CA GLY A 16 8.70 -2.82 3.95
C GLY A 16 8.80 -1.56 3.11
N ASN A 17 7.72 -0.79 2.98
CA ASN A 17 7.65 0.42 2.18
C ASN A 17 6.56 1.39 2.66
N PHE A 18 6.48 2.57 2.03
CA PHE A 18 5.51 3.60 2.41
C PHE A 18 4.05 3.15 2.30
N ALA A 19 3.68 2.40 1.27
CA ALA A 19 2.31 1.96 1.07
C ALA A 19 1.89 0.94 2.14
N GLU A 20 2.77 0.01 2.50
CA GLU A 20 2.55 -0.93 3.61
C GLU A 20 2.36 -0.19 4.94
N CYS A 21 3.14 0.85 5.20
CA CYS A 21 2.97 1.68 6.39
C CYS A 21 1.60 2.37 6.43
N ILE A 22 1.11 2.85 5.29
CA ILE A 22 -0.21 3.49 5.19
C ILE A 22 -1.33 2.49 5.51
N ILE A 23 -1.33 1.29 4.92
CA ILE A 23 -2.38 0.29 5.22
C ILE A 23 -2.28 -0.26 6.65
N GLU A 24 -1.13 -0.16 7.32
CA GLU A 24 -1.00 -0.49 8.74
C GLU A 24 -1.46 0.64 9.67
N SER A 25 -1.24 1.91 9.29
CA SER A 25 -1.35 3.05 10.21
C SER A 25 -2.61 3.91 10.03
N VAL A 26 -3.26 3.84 8.87
CA VAL A 26 -4.39 4.71 8.51
C VAL A 26 -5.77 4.10 8.77
N PRO A 27 -6.02 2.78 8.61
CA PRO A 27 -7.32 2.21 8.92
C PRO A 27 -7.82 2.57 10.33
N GLY A 28 -9.10 2.94 10.43
CA GLY A 28 -9.72 3.32 11.70
C GLY A 28 -9.40 4.73 12.19
N VAL A 29 -8.57 5.52 11.50
CA VAL A 29 -8.33 6.93 11.84
C VAL A 29 -9.60 7.77 11.62
N ARG A 30 -10.03 8.47 12.67
CA ARG A 30 -11.28 9.28 12.67
C ARG A 30 -11.08 10.80 12.73
N HIS A 31 -9.84 11.26 12.89
CA HIS A 31 -9.51 12.69 12.97
C HIS A 31 -8.42 13.08 11.97
N GLN A 32 -8.60 14.21 11.28
CA GLN A 32 -7.67 14.68 10.24
C GLN A 32 -6.25 14.91 10.79
N GLN A 33 -6.13 15.41 12.03
CA GLN A 33 -4.83 15.62 12.67
C GLN A 33 -4.09 14.29 12.91
N VAL A 34 -4.84 13.24 13.28
CA VAL A 34 -4.30 11.89 13.46
C VAL A 34 -3.89 11.30 12.11
N LEU A 35 -4.66 11.53 11.05
CA LEU A 35 -4.32 11.12 9.69
C LEU A 35 -2.98 11.74 9.25
N HIS A 36 -2.84 13.06 9.42
CA HIS A 36 -1.59 13.75 9.09
C HIS A 36 -0.40 13.24 9.92
N ALA A 37 -0.62 12.95 11.21
CA ALA A 37 0.42 12.39 12.06
C ALA A 37 0.85 10.98 11.59
N ALA A 38 -0.11 10.11 11.25
CA ALA A 38 0.17 8.78 10.71
C ALA A 38 0.95 8.85 9.39
N ILE A 39 0.52 9.71 8.46
CA ILE A 39 1.21 9.92 7.17
C ILE A 39 2.63 10.44 7.38
N ARG A 40 2.83 11.42 8.29
CA ARG A 40 4.18 11.92 8.62
C ARG A 40 5.06 10.83 9.21
N ALA A 41 4.55 10.03 10.14
CA ALA A 41 5.30 8.91 10.70
C ALA A 41 5.71 7.89 9.63
N CYS A 42 4.87 7.66 8.61
CA CYS A 42 5.26 6.86 7.45
C CYS A 42 6.30 7.54 6.58
N HIS A 43 6.22 8.85 6.36
CA HIS A 43 7.26 9.59 5.62
C HIS A 43 8.61 9.60 6.34
N ASP A 44 8.63 9.74 7.66
CA ASP A 44 9.86 9.71 8.45
C ASP A 44 10.60 8.37 8.29
N LYS A 45 9.85 7.27 8.15
CA LYS A 45 10.39 5.92 7.88
C LYS A 45 10.73 5.70 6.40
N TYR A 46 9.92 6.22 5.49
CA TYR A 46 10.07 6.06 4.03
C TYR A 46 10.03 7.43 3.34
N PRO A 47 11.15 8.19 3.35
CA PRO A 47 11.18 9.58 2.89
C PRO A 47 10.78 9.77 1.43
N ALA A 48 11.03 8.77 0.59
CA ALA A 48 10.68 8.81 -0.84
C ALA A 48 9.17 8.66 -1.10
N GLY A 49 8.37 8.36 -0.07
CA GLY A 49 6.91 8.41 -0.13
C GLY A 49 6.27 7.37 -1.05
N ILE A 50 5.00 7.58 -1.38
CA ILE A 50 4.17 6.65 -2.15
C ILE A 50 4.70 6.42 -3.57
N ASP A 51 5.31 7.43 -4.17
CA ASP A 51 5.74 7.35 -5.57
C ASP A 51 6.92 6.41 -5.79
N SER A 52 7.72 6.21 -4.76
CA SER A 52 8.83 5.25 -4.75
C SER A 52 8.38 3.79 -4.64
N VAL A 53 7.12 3.55 -4.27
CA VAL A 53 6.61 2.18 -4.13
C VAL A 53 6.36 1.59 -5.51
N LYS A 54 7.07 0.51 -5.83
CA LYS A 54 6.90 -0.23 -7.08
C LYS A 54 5.47 -0.75 -7.19
N TRP A 55 4.85 -0.57 -8.35
CA TRP A 55 3.54 -1.13 -8.66
C TRP A 55 3.52 -2.66 -8.53
N GLY A 56 2.49 -3.17 -7.88
CA GLY A 56 2.31 -4.60 -7.64
C GLY A 56 3.29 -5.18 -6.62
N SER A 57 3.94 -4.37 -5.79
CA SER A 57 4.95 -4.83 -4.81
C SER A 57 4.41 -5.72 -3.70
N GLY A 58 3.10 -5.64 -3.41
CA GLY A 58 2.41 -6.54 -2.47
C GLY A 58 1.99 -7.88 -3.10
N ARG A 59 2.15 -8.05 -4.42
CA ARG A 59 1.79 -9.29 -5.13
C ARG A 59 2.91 -10.31 -5.05
N GLY A 60 2.55 -11.59 -5.10
CA GLY A 60 3.50 -12.70 -5.11
C GLY A 60 2.86 -14.01 -4.69
N PHE A 61 3.68 -15.05 -4.49
CA PHE A 61 3.20 -16.37 -4.08
C PHE A 61 2.48 -16.36 -2.72
N PHE A 62 2.87 -15.44 -1.83
CA PHE A 62 2.26 -15.24 -0.51
C PHE A 62 1.45 -13.94 -0.42
N SER A 63 0.87 -13.50 -1.54
CA SER A 63 0.07 -12.27 -1.57
C SER A 63 -1.09 -12.34 -0.59
N LYS A 64 -1.30 -11.28 0.21
CA LYS A 64 -2.47 -11.16 1.10
C LYS A 64 -3.76 -10.90 0.31
N TYR A 65 -3.66 -10.11 -0.75
CA TYR A 65 -4.78 -9.70 -1.60
C TYR A 65 -4.43 -9.91 -3.08
N ASN A 66 -5.44 -10.13 -3.92
CA ASN A 66 -5.25 -10.37 -5.35
C ASN A 66 -5.43 -9.11 -6.21
N SER A 67 -6.06 -8.06 -5.67
CA SER A 67 -6.34 -6.82 -6.39
C SER A 67 -6.40 -5.60 -5.47
N THR A 68 -6.36 -4.41 -6.07
CA THR A 68 -6.62 -3.14 -5.39
C THR A 68 -7.94 -3.17 -4.64
N ASP A 69 -9.02 -3.64 -5.28
CA ASP A 69 -10.36 -3.60 -4.70
C ASP A 69 -10.51 -4.55 -3.52
N GLU A 70 -9.90 -5.73 -3.59
CA GLU A 70 -9.88 -6.67 -2.46
C GLU A 70 -9.13 -6.06 -1.26
N CYS A 71 -7.96 -5.47 -1.51
CA CYS A 71 -7.20 -4.74 -0.49
C CYS A 71 -8.01 -3.60 0.12
N PHE A 72 -8.63 -2.76 -0.72
CA PHE A 72 -9.37 -1.61 -0.25
C PHE A 72 -10.66 -1.98 0.49
N ALA A 73 -11.37 -3.01 0.02
CA ALA A 73 -12.55 -3.52 0.72
C ALA A 73 -12.20 -4.09 2.10
N ALA A 74 -11.02 -4.67 2.27
CA ALA A 74 -10.55 -5.18 3.56
C ALA A 74 -10.06 -4.05 4.49
N GLU A 75 -9.10 -3.25 4.04
CA GLU A 75 -8.43 -2.23 4.88
C GLU A 75 -9.25 -0.93 5.02
N GLY A 76 -10.07 -0.60 4.01
CA GLY A 76 -10.90 0.60 3.98
C GLY A 76 -12.24 0.46 4.71
N ARG A 77 -12.65 -0.75 5.12
CA ARG A 77 -14.01 -1.04 5.63
C ARG A 77 -14.45 -0.15 6.79
N GLU A 78 -13.53 0.18 7.69
CA GLU A 78 -13.82 0.97 8.90
C GLU A 78 -13.56 2.47 8.71
N THR A 79 -13.21 2.89 7.49
CA THR A 79 -12.76 4.24 7.19
C THR A 79 -13.91 5.10 6.67
N SER A 80 -14.55 5.86 7.55
CA SER A 80 -15.61 6.81 7.18
C SER A 80 -15.10 8.15 6.67
N MET A 81 -13.81 8.44 6.84
CA MET A 81 -13.18 9.69 6.43
C MET A 81 -12.64 9.58 5.01
N SER A 82 -13.13 10.42 4.11
CA SER A 82 -12.76 10.38 2.69
C SER A 82 -11.27 10.54 2.44
N SER A 83 -10.59 11.45 3.15
CA SER A 83 -9.14 11.65 3.05
C SER A 83 -8.36 10.40 3.45
N ALA A 84 -8.73 9.73 4.54
CA ALA A 84 -8.10 8.47 4.95
C ALA A 84 -8.37 7.35 3.93
N ALA A 85 -9.61 7.26 3.42
CA ALA A 85 -9.97 6.27 2.41
C ALA A 85 -9.15 6.45 1.11
N ILE A 86 -8.93 7.69 0.67
CA ILE A 86 -8.07 7.99 -0.48
C ILE A 86 -6.64 7.49 -0.26
N GLN A 87 -6.07 7.70 0.92
CA GLN A 87 -4.71 7.25 1.22
C GLN A 87 -4.61 5.72 1.21
N ILE A 88 -5.57 5.01 1.82
CA ILE A 88 -5.64 3.55 1.80
C ILE A 88 -5.79 3.06 0.35
N PHE A 89 -6.67 3.67 -0.44
CA PHE A 89 -6.86 3.29 -1.84
C PHE A 89 -5.59 3.48 -2.68
N GLN A 90 -4.87 4.59 -2.51
CA GLN A 90 -3.59 4.82 -3.21
C GLN A 90 -2.52 3.79 -2.82
N ALA A 91 -2.43 3.46 -1.53
CA ALA A 91 -1.53 2.42 -1.05
C ALA A 91 -1.88 1.04 -1.63
N CYS A 92 -3.17 0.66 -1.61
CA CYS A 92 -3.65 -0.58 -2.23
C CYS A 92 -3.36 -0.61 -3.74
N ASN A 93 -3.48 0.50 -4.45
CA ASN A 93 -3.12 0.58 -5.87
C ASN A 93 -1.64 0.30 -6.09
N ARG A 94 -0.74 0.92 -5.33
CA ARG A 94 0.69 0.65 -5.45
C ARG A 94 1.03 -0.81 -5.12
N LEU A 95 0.39 -1.39 -4.10
CA LEU A 95 0.72 -2.75 -3.66
C LEU A 95 0.12 -3.84 -4.55
N TYR A 96 -1.14 -3.70 -4.97
CA TYR A 96 -1.91 -4.78 -5.60
C TYR A 96 -2.49 -4.41 -6.97
N GLY A 97 -2.36 -3.15 -7.38
CA GLY A 97 -2.75 -2.68 -8.70
C GLY A 97 -1.74 -2.99 -9.79
N ASN A 98 -2.17 -2.77 -11.03
CA ASN A 98 -1.28 -2.71 -12.18
C ASN A 98 -0.79 -1.29 -12.36
N GLU A 99 0.47 -1.15 -12.79
CA GLU A 99 0.94 0.13 -13.27
C GLU A 99 0.01 0.60 -14.40
N PRO A 100 -0.51 1.84 -14.33
CA PRO A 100 -1.35 2.37 -15.39
C PRO A 100 -0.59 2.30 -16.71
N THR A 101 -1.09 1.49 -17.64
CA THR A 101 -0.63 1.56 -19.03
C THR A 101 -1.26 2.80 -19.62
N PRO A 102 -0.47 3.75 -20.12
CA PRO A 102 -1.07 4.93 -20.73
C PRO A 102 -1.91 4.51 -21.94
N ASP A 103 -3.10 5.08 -22.06
CA ASP A 103 -4.03 4.79 -23.14
C ASP A 103 -3.68 5.64 -24.35
N TRP A 104 -2.85 5.07 -25.21
CA TRP A 104 -2.37 5.68 -26.43
C TRP A 104 -3.43 5.74 -27.53
N GLU A 105 -4.53 4.98 -27.40
CA GLU A 105 -5.60 4.90 -28.39
C GLU A 105 -6.69 5.96 -28.14
N ASN A 106 -6.95 6.30 -26.87
CA ASN A 106 -8.01 7.26 -26.49
C ASN A 106 -7.50 8.66 -26.10
N GLY A 107 -6.26 9.01 -26.47
CA GLY A 107 -5.80 10.40 -26.51
C GLY A 107 -5.40 11.03 -25.16
N ILE A 108 -5.04 10.25 -24.14
CA ILE A 108 -4.32 10.78 -22.97
C ILE A 108 -2.82 10.91 -23.35
N ILE A 109 -2.54 12.00 -24.06
CA ILE A 109 -1.25 12.67 -24.39
C ILE A 109 -0.06 12.28 -23.46
N THR A 110 0.98 11.51 -23.82
CA THR A 110 1.46 10.93 -25.10
C THR A 110 2.59 9.90 -24.81
N PRO A 111 2.81 8.83 -25.60
CA PRO A 111 4.05 8.06 -25.61
C PRO A 111 5.03 8.67 -26.63
N PRO A 112 6.34 8.78 -26.34
CA PRO A 112 7.31 9.05 -27.39
C PRO A 112 7.45 7.83 -28.31
N SER A 113 7.40 8.08 -29.62
CA SER A 113 7.81 7.13 -30.66
C SER A 113 9.32 6.87 -30.60
N PRO A 114 9.75 5.59 -30.71
CA PRO A 114 11.04 5.34 -31.32
C PRO A 114 10.99 4.18 -32.32
N ARG A 115 10.84 4.57 -33.58
CA ARG A 115 11.16 3.86 -34.85
C ARG A 115 10.23 2.75 -35.31
#